data_AF-A0A924B283-F1
#
_entry.id   AF-A0A924B283-F1
#
_cell.length_a   1.000
_cell.length_b   1.000
_cell.length_c   1.000
_cell.angle_alpha   90.00
_cell.angle_beta   90.00
_cell.angle_gamma   90.00
#
_symmetry.space_group_name_H-M   'P 1'
#
loop_
_entity.id
_entity.type
_entity.pdbx_description
1 polymer ?
#
loop_
_entity_poly.entity_id
_entity_poly.type
_entity_poly.pdbx_seq_one_letter_code
_entity_poly.pdbx_strand_id
1 'polypeptide(L)'
;MKLKILAVIAFTIFTTSCTKTENKNITKALNDEIGEKVRIATYVKDVDSFLGKNPSKLKETLMDHLIDQTQIKYSDIKIDGNKATVKVEIESPNKEKIGNFIFMGTLMPQEKVLKMSFKELVETIKKENGVPASEAEFKSLKYVTIVNLEKNGTWIPNPSDINHLYDKKI
;
A
#
# COMPACT_ATOMS: atom_id res chain seq x y z
N MET A 1 60.89 -24.10 -7.78
CA MET A 1 59.59 -24.06 -8.50
C MET A 1 58.51 -24.50 -7.53
N LYS A 2 57.38 -23.84 -7.27
CA LYS A 2 56.70 -22.66 -7.80
C LYS A 2 55.84 -22.10 -6.64
N LEU A 3 55.86 -20.80 -6.40
CA LEU A 3 54.79 -20.10 -5.68
C LEU A 3 53.52 -20.07 -6.57
N LYS A 4 52.34 -20.22 -5.96
CA LYS A 4 51.31 -19.17 -5.82
C LYS A 4 49.95 -19.81 -5.47
N ILE A 5 49.68 -19.83 -4.17
CA ILE A 5 48.33 -19.66 -3.62
C ILE A 5 47.86 -18.25 -4.01
N LEU A 6 46.57 -18.09 -4.32
CA LEU A 6 45.76 -16.86 -4.52
C LEU A 6 45.20 -16.68 -5.94
N ALA A 7 44.05 -17.31 -6.20
CA ALA A 7 43.08 -16.82 -7.19
C ALA A 7 41.68 -17.44 -6.98
N VAL A 8 41.16 -17.51 -5.74
CA VAL A 8 39.78 -17.96 -5.50
C VAL A 8 39.10 -17.14 -4.39
N ILE A 9 39.18 -15.81 -4.42
CA ILE A 9 38.30 -14.94 -3.58
C ILE A 9 38.00 -13.61 -4.28
N ALA A 10 37.48 -13.65 -5.52
CA ALA A 10 37.03 -12.43 -6.20
C ALA A 10 35.67 -12.55 -6.90
N PHE A 11 35.04 -13.73 -6.92
CA PHE A 11 33.78 -13.93 -7.68
C PHE A 11 32.50 -13.87 -6.83
N THR A 12 32.60 -13.99 -5.50
CA THR A 12 31.43 -14.02 -4.60
C THR A 12 31.01 -12.63 -4.09
N ILE A 13 31.88 -11.61 -4.17
CA ILE A 13 31.58 -10.24 -3.69
C ILE A 13 30.82 -9.42 -4.76
N PHE A 14 31.00 -9.73 -6.04
CA PHE A 14 30.34 -8.99 -7.13
C PHE A 14 28.88 -9.42 -7.39
N THR A 15 28.51 -10.67 -7.13
CA THR A 15 27.12 -11.13 -7.36
C THR A 15 26.17 -10.60 -6.30
N THR A 16 26.61 -10.54 -5.03
CA THR A 16 25.77 -10.03 -3.93
C THR A 16 25.52 -8.52 -4.01
N SER A 17 26.47 -7.73 -4.54
CA SER A 17 26.28 -6.30 -4.74
C SER A 17 25.37 -6.00 -5.95
N CYS A 18 25.47 -6.80 -7.02
CA CYS A 18 24.62 -6.68 -8.20
C CYS A 18 23.16 -7.05 -7.88
N THR A 19 22.91 -8.17 -7.21
CA THR A 19 21.56 -8.58 -6.81
C THR A 19 20.92 -7.60 -5.82
N LYS A 20 21.67 -7.06 -4.84
CA LYS A 20 21.14 -6.04 -3.93
C LYS A 20 20.80 -4.73 -4.64
N THR A 21 21.58 -4.35 -5.65
CA THR A 21 21.33 -3.13 -6.44
C THR A 21 20.10 -3.31 -7.32
N GLU A 22 19.98 -4.44 -8.01
CA GLU A 22 18.81 -4.74 -8.84
C GLU A 22 17.53 -4.85 -8.00
N ASN A 23 17.58 -5.50 -6.83
CA ASN A 23 16.44 -5.55 -5.91
C ASN A 23 15.97 -4.15 -5.47
N LYS A 24 16.91 -3.22 -5.24
CA LYS A 24 16.57 -1.82 -4.93
C LYS A 24 15.92 -1.12 -6.11
N ASN A 25 16.43 -1.33 -7.33
CA ASN A 25 15.86 -0.74 -8.53
C ASN A 25 14.44 -1.27 -8.84
N ILE A 26 14.22 -2.58 -8.64
CA ILE A 26 12.90 -3.21 -8.76
C ILE A 26 11.93 -2.65 -7.72
N THR A 27 12.36 -2.58 -6.45
CA THR A 27 11.55 -1.99 -5.37
C THR A 27 11.19 -0.54 -5.65
N LYS A 28 12.13 0.23 -6.21
CA LYS A 28 11.89 1.61 -6.61
C LYS A 28 10.85 1.69 -7.72
N ALA A 29 10.98 0.90 -8.78
CA ALA A 29 10.02 0.88 -9.88
C ALA A 29 8.60 0.52 -9.41
N LEU A 30 8.47 -0.44 -8.48
CA LEU A 30 7.18 -0.75 -7.86
C LEU A 30 6.65 0.41 -7.01
N ASN A 31 7.51 1.07 -6.21
CA ASN A 31 7.08 2.23 -5.43
C ASN A 31 6.67 3.44 -6.28
N ASP A 32 7.24 3.62 -7.46
CA ASP A 32 6.84 4.70 -8.36
C ASP A 32 5.40 4.48 -8.90
N GLU A 33 4.98 3.21 -9.05
CA GLU A 33 3.64 2.83 -9.54
C GLU A 33 2.58 2.68 -8.43
N ILE A 34 2.95 2.10 -7.28
CA ILE A 34 2.00 1.69 -6.23
C ILE A 34 2.40 2.15 -4.83
N GLY A 35 3.47 2.93 -4.75
CA GLY A 35 3.98 3.49 -3.50
C GLY A 35 3.05 4.52 -2.89
N GLU A 36 3.51 5.06 -1.77
CA GLU A 36 2.71 5.93 -0.90
C GLU A 36 2.10 7.12 -1.64
N LYS A 37 2.85 7.79 -2.51
CA LYS A 37 2.37 8.95 -3.28
C LYS A 37 1.15 8.62 -4.15
N VAL A 38 1.17 7.49 -4.86
CA VAL A 38 0.06 7.07 -5.72
C VAL A 38 -1.15 6.67 -4.88
N ARG A 39 -0.92 6.00 -3.75
CA ARG A 39 -1.98 5.64 -2.80
C ARG A 39 -2.64 6.87 -2.18
N ILE A 40 -1.86 7.86 -1.75
CA ILE A 40 -2.38 9.14 -1.23
C ILE A 40 -3.28 9.78 -2.27
N ALA A 41 -2.85 9.87 -3.54
CA ALA A 41 -3.69 10.43 -4.60
C ALA A 41 -5.01 9.64 -4.79
N THR A 42 -4.95 8.32 -4.65
CA THR A 42 -6.15 7.45 -4.71
C THR A 42 -7.07 7.69 -3.51
N TYR A 43 -6.54 7.72 -2.30
CA TYR A 43 -7.32 7.98 -1.09
C TYR A 43 -7.93 9.38 -1.07
N VAL A 44 -7.22 10.40 -1.55
CA VAL A 44 -7.79 11.75 -1.71
C VAL A 44 -9.03 11.70 -2.59
N LYS A 45 -8.96 11.02 -3.75
CA LYS A 45 -10.11 10.88 -4.65
C LYS A 45 -11.28 10.14 -3.97
N ASP A 46 -11.00 9.05 -3.27
CA ASP A 46 -12.02 8.27 -2.56
C ASP A 46 -12.66 9.09 -1.44
N VAL A 47 -11.85 9.73 -0.59
CA VAL A 47 -12.33 10.55 0.53
C VAL A 47 -13.10 11.79 0.05
N ASP A 48 -12.63 12.44 -1.03
CA ASP A 48 -13.37 13.54 -1.68
C ASP A 48 -14.76 13.11 -2.14
N SER A 49 -14.91 11.86 -2.59
CA SER A 49 -16.21 11.32 -3.00
C SER A 49 -17.18 11.16 -1.83
N PHE A 50 -16.67 10.90 -0.63
CA PHE A 50 -17.48 10.72 0.58
C PHE A 50 -17.76 12.03 1.34
N LEU A 51 -16.75 12.89 1.48
CA LEU A 51 -16.79 14.06 2.37
C LEU A 51 -16.76 15.40 1.63
N GLY A 52 -16.60 15.38 0.31
CA GLY A 52 -16.42 16.56 -0.52
C GLY A 52 -14.99 17.09 -0.52
N LYS A 53 -14.77 18.11 -1.36
CA LYS A 53 -13.42 18.66 -1.60
C LYS A 53 -12.91 19.56 -0.47
N ASN A 54 -13.81 20.12 0.33
CA ASN A 54 -13.43 21.08 1.37
C ASN A 54 -12.60 20.41 2.49
N PRO A 55 -11.58 21.10 3.02
CA PRO A 55 -10.85 20.61 4.19
C PRO A 55 -11.76 20.44 5.40
N SER A 56 -11.50 19.42 6.20
CA SER A 56 -12.19 19.18 7.48
C SER A 56 -11.33 18.30 8.39
N LYS A 57 -11.56 18.37 9.71
CA LYS A 57 -10.85 17.53 10.69
C LYS A 57 -11.11 16.04 10.42
N LEU A 58 -12.34 15.70 10.02
CA LEU A 58 -12.69 14.33 9.68
C LEU A 58 -11.89 13.83 8.47
N LYS A 59 -11.80 14.64 7.41
CA LYS A 59 -11.06 14.31 6.20
C LYS A 59 -9.58 14.10 6.46
N GLU A 60 -8.96 15.00 7.22
CA GLU A 60 -7.56 14.91 7.62
C GLU A 60 -7.29 13.61 8.41
N THR A 61 -8.01 13.41 9.51
CA THR A 61 -7.78 12.24 10.38
C THR A 61 -8.18 10.91 9.75
N LEU A 62 -9.12 10.90 8.79
CA LEU A 62 -9.43 9.73 7.98
C LEU A 62 -8.30 9.42 7.00
N MET A 63 -7.73 10.43 6.34
CA MET A 63 -6.59 10.25 5.44
C MET A 63 -5.39 9.69 6.20
N ASP A 64 -5.09 10.22 7.38
CA ASP A 64 -4.02 9.71 8.25
C ASP A 64 -4.26 8.24 8.59
N HIS A 65 -5.47 7.89 9.02
CA HIS A 65 -5.84 6.50 9.30
C HIS A 65 -5.65 5.59 8.07
N LEU A 66 -6.07 6.02 6.88
CA LEU A 66 -5.91 5.24 5.65
C LEU A 66 -4.43 5.01 5.28
N ILE A 67 -3.59 6.03 5.46
CA ILE A 67 -2.16 5.98 5.17
C ILE A 67 -1.45 5.07 6.18
N ASP A 68 -1.64 5.32 7.48
CA ASP A 68 -0.95 4.62 8.57
C ASP A 68 -1.25 3.11 8.60
N GLN A 69 -2.48 2.75 8.23
CA GLN A 69 -2.92 1.36 8.22
C GLN A 69 -2.61 0.63 6.90
N THR A 70 -1.99 1.31 5.92
CA THR A 70 -1.64 0.68 4.64
C THR A 70 -0.16 0.34 4.56
N GLN A 71 0.15 -0.95 4.44
CA GLN A 71 1.51 -1.46 4.28
C GLN A 71 1.69 -2.17 2.95
N ILE A 72 2.84 -1.98 2.31
CA ILE A 72 3.28 -2.77 1.16
C ILE A 72 4.57 -3.48 1.50
N LYS A 73 4.60 -4.79 1.24
CA LYS A 73 5.77 -5.63 1.41
C LYS A 73 6.14 -6.27 0.07
N TYR A 74 7.42 -6.18 -0.28
CA TYR A 74 7.99 -6.83 -1.45
C TYR A 74 8.83 -8.01 -0.98
N SER A 75 8.55 -9.19 -1.52
CA SER A 75 9.26 -10.42 -1.19
C SER A 75 9.44 -11.30 -2.43
N ASP A 76 10.21 -12.38 -2.28
CA ASP A 76 10.43 -13.39 -3.32
C ASP A 76 10.87 -12.82 -4.68
N ILE A 77 11.70 -11.76 -4.66
CA ILE A 77 12.23 -11.12 -5.88
C ILE A 77 13.14 -12.12 -6.61
N LYS A 78 12.70 -12.57 -7.79
CA LYS A 78 13.45 -13.45 -8.69
C LYS A 78 13.79 -12.66 -9.95
N ILE A 79 15.05 -12.70 -10.36
CA ILE A 79 15.55 -12.00 -11.55
C ILE A 79 16.12 -13.05 -12.50
N ASP A 80 15.65 -13.03 -13.75
CA ASP A 80 16.13 -13.86 -14.84
C ASP A 80 16.41 -13.00 -16.07
N GLY A 81 17.68 -12.59 -16.23
CA GLY A 81 18.11 -11.68 -17.27
C GLY A 81 17.34 -10.35 -17.24
N ASN A 82 16.52 -10.11 -18.28
CA ASN A 82 15.71 -8.89 -18.42
C ASN A 82 14.30 -9.02 -17.83
N LYS A 83 14.01 -10.10 -17.10
CA LYS A 83 12.71 -10.33 -16.46
C LYS A 83 12.89 -10.43 -14.95
N ALA A 84 11.90 -9.95 -14.22
CA ALA A 84 11.81 -10.16 -12.78
C ALA A 84 10.38 -10.49 -12.36
N THR A 85 10.29 -11.22 -11.26
CA THR A 85 9.01 -11.58 -10.63
C THR A 85 9.11 -11.21 -9.16
N VAL A 86 8.10 -10.49 -8.66
CA VAL A 86 8.06 -10.02 -7.27
C VAL A 86 6.73 -10.40 -6.66
N LYS A 87 6.77 -10.94 -5.44
CA LYS A 87 5.57 -11.08 -4.62
C LYS A 87 5.30 -9.77 -3.92
N VAL A 88 4.12 -9.21 -4.18
CA VAL A 88 3.65 -7.97 -3.56
C VAL A 88 2.54 -8.33 -2.59
N GLU A 89 2.73 -7.99 -1.32
CA GLU A 89 1.69 -8.09 -0.30
C GLU A 89 1.24 -6.69 0.09
N ILE A 90 -0.05 -6.41 -0.05
CA ILE A 90 -0.67 -5.15 0.38
C ILE A 90 -1.59 -5.47 1.54
N GLU A 91 -1.39 -4.76 2.64
CA GLU A 91 -2.33 -4.71 3.74
C GLU A 91 -2.94 -3.32 3.71
N SER A 92 -4.26 -3.21 3.56
CA SER A 92 -4.94 -1.90 3.49
C SER A 92 -6.28 -1.93 4.20
N PRO A 93 -6.74 -0.82 4.80
CA PRO A 93 -8.05 -0.74 5.44
C PRO A 93 -9.19 -1.17 4.51
N ASN A 94 -10.23 -1.75 5.10
CA ASN A 94 -11.42 -2.14 4.35
C ASN A 94 -12.22 -0.89 3.93
N LYS A 95 -11.99 -0.42 2.70
CA LYS A 95 -12.63 0.77 2.12
C LYS A 95 -14.16 0.69 2.10
N GLU A 96 -14.73 -0.49 1.83
CA GLU A 96 -16.19 -0.68 1.83
C GLU A 96 -16.78 -0.43 3.22
N LYS A 97 -16.14 -0.98 4.26
CA LYS A 97 -16.55 -0.73 5.65
C LYS A 97 -16.38 0.73 6.06
N ILE A 98 -15.28 1.37 5.66
CA ILE A 98 -15.04 2.79 5.92
C ILE A 98 -16.10 3.64 5.22
N GLY A 99 -16.40 3.37 3.96
CA GLY A 99 -17.45 4.08 3.20
C GLY A 99 -18.83 3.92 3.84
N ASN A 100 -19.21 2.70 4.22
CA ASN A 100 -20.46 2.43 4.95
C ASN A 100 -20.50 3.17 6.29
N PHE A 101 -19.36 3.26 6.97
CA PHE A 101 -19.24 3.95 8.24
C PHE A 101 -19.39 5.47 8.10
N ILE A 102 -18.72 6.08 7.10
CA ILE A 102 -18.90 7.49 6.77
C ILE A 102 -20.34 7.77 6.36
N PHE A 103 -20.97 6.87 5.60
CA PHE A 103 -22.38 6.98 5.24
C PHE A 103 -23.29 7.00 6.49
N MET A 104 -23.07 6.13 7.47
CA MET A 104 -23.81 6.21 8.75
C MET A 104 -23.60 7.55 9.46
N GLY A 105 -22.40 8.15 9.32
CA GLY A 105 -22.12 9.50 9.81
C GLY A 105 -22.99 10.59 9.18
N THR A 106 -23.47 10.41 7.95
CA THR A 106 -24.34 11.39 7.27
C THR A 106 -25.72 11.54 7.90
N LEU A 107 -26.11 10.61 8.80
CA LEU A 107 -27.34 10.73 9.59
C LEU A 107 -27.24 11.84 10.67
N MET A 108 -26.04 12.36 10.92
CA MET A 108 -25.79 13.48 11.81
C MET A 108 -25.62 14.79 11.03
N PRO A 109 -25.80 15.97 11.66
CA PRO A 109 -25.55 17.25 11.01
C PRO A 109 -24.14 17.33 10.44
N GLN A 110 -24.02 17.64 9.14
CA GLN A 110 -22.74 17.61 8.43
C GLN A 110 -21.67 18.49 9.09
N GLU A 111 -22.04 19.68 9.58
CA GLU A 111 -21.10 20.56 10.30
C GLU A 111 -20.53 19.92 11.58
N LYS A 112 -21.33 19.10 12.27
CA LYS A 112 -20.90 18.37 13.47
C LYS A 112 -19.92 17.27 13.07
N VAL A 113 -20.25 16.52 12.03
CA VAL A 113 -19.44 15.40 11.51
C VAL A 113 -18.08 15.86 11.00
N LEU A 114 -18.04 16.92 10.19
CA LEU A 114 -16.79 17.44 9.62
C LEU A 114 -15.83 18.02 10.69
N LYS A 115 -16.34 18.39 11.87
CA LYS A 115 -15.55 18.86 13.01
C LYS A 115 -15.05 17.72 13.93
N MET A 116 -15.51 16.48 13.72
CA MET A 116 -15.03 15.31 14.46
C MET A 116 -13.77 14.73 13.83
N SER A 117 -12.93 14.09 14.62
CA SER A 117 -11.92 13.15 14.11
C SER A 117 -12.59 11.86 13.65
N PHE A 118 -11.90 11.08 12.83
CA PHE A 118 -12.37 9.75 12.44
C PHE A 118 -12.67 8.86 13.67
N LYS A 119 -11.81 8.89 14.69
CA LYS A 119 -12.02 8.19 15.96
C LYS A 119 -13.27 8.66 16.71
N GLU A 120 -13.46 9.98 16.83
CA GLU A 120 -14.63 10.58 17.48
C GLU A 120 -15.93 10.17 16.75
N LEU A 121 -15.88 10.10 15.42
CA LEU A 121 -16.99 9.62 14.62
C LEU A 121 -17.30 8.14 14.92
N VAL A 122 -16.27 7.27 14.95
CA VAL A 122 -16.36 5.84 15.36
C VAL A 122 -17.05 5.67 16.70
N GLU A 123 -16.58 6.40 17.72
CA GLU A 123 -17.13 6.32 19.06
C GLU A 123 -18.58 6.86 19.14
N THR A 124 -18.90 7.92 18.39
CA THR A 124 -20.23 8.50 18.35
C THR A 124 -21.24 7.54 17.73
N ILE A 125 -20.93 6.97 16.56
CA ILE A 125 -21.81 6.02 15.87
C ILE A 125 -21.99 4.74 16.71
N LYS A 126 -20.93 4.26 17.37
CA LYS A 126 -21.01 3.14 18.31
C LYS A 126 -22.01 3.41 19.43
N LYS A 127 -21.94 4.60 20.03
CA LYS A 127 -22.79 4.99 21.16
C LYS A 127 -24.24 5.21 20.75
N GLU A 128 -24.48 5.84 19.60
CA GLU A 128 -25.81 6.25 19.17
C GLU A 128 -26.58 5.12 18.47
N ASN A 129 -25.90 4.21 17.76
CA ASN A 129 -26.56 3.17 16.94
C ASN A 129 -26.43 1.75 17.50
N GLY A 130 -25.72 1.55 18.63
CA GLY A 130 -25.51 0.24 19.23
C GLY A 130 -24.73 -0.75 18.35
N VAL A 131 -24.17 -0.27 17.23
CA VAL A 131 -23.32 -1.06 16.35
C VAL A 131 -22.00 -1.30 17.09
N PRO A 132 -21.53 -2.56 17.22
CA PRO A 132 -20.16 -2.79 17.61
C PRO A 132 -19.31 -2.20 16.48
N ALA A 133 -18.84 -0.97 16.70
CA ALA A 133 -17.92 -0.23 15.86
C ALA A 133 -16.61 -0.05 16.64
N SER A 134 -15.50 -0.47 16.06
CA SER A 134 -14.15 -0.17 16.56
C SER A 134 -13.21 0.05 15.39
N GLU A 135 -12.15 0.86 15.57
CA GLU A 135 -11.16 1.06 14.52
C GLU A 135 -10.54 -0.28 14.04
N ALA A 136 -10.44 -1.25 14.95
CA ALA A 136 -9.98 -2.61 14.65
C ALA A 136 -10.94 -3.40 13.72
N GLU A 137 -12.20 -2.99 13.57
CA GLU A 137 -13.17 -3.64 12.67
C GLU A 137 -13.04 -3.19 11.22
N PHE A 138 -12.30 -2.10 10.96
CA PHE A 138 -11.81 -1.76 9.63
C PHE A 138 -10.68 -2.68 9.17
N LYS A 139 -10.51 -3.84 9.85
CA LYS A 139 -9.58 -4.95 9.60
C LYS A 139 -8.97 -4.86 8.21
N SER A 140 -7.66 -4.64 8.20
CA SER A 140 -6.89 -4.55 6.98
C SER A 140 -7.10 -5.79 6.14
N LEU A 141 -7.56 -5.59 4.91
CA LEU A 141 -7.63 -6.63 3.91
C LEU A 141 -6.21 -6.91 3.43
N LYS A 142 -5.85 -8.18 3.39
CA LYS A 142 -4.57 -8.62 2.83
C LYS A 142 -4.77 -9.07 1.39
N TYR A 143 -4.00 -8.45 0.51
CA TYR A 143 -3.92 -8.79 -0.89
C TYR A 143 -2.53 -9.30 -1.20
N VAL A 144 -2.46 -10.35 -2.00
CA VAL A 144 -1.18 -10.89 -2.45
C VAL A 144 -1.27 -11.14 -3.94
N THR A 145 -0.37 -10.53 -4.68
CA THR A 145 -0.23 -10.77 -6.11
C THR A 145 1.24 -10.98 -6.47
N ILE A 146 1.44 -11.54 -7.65
CA ILE A 146 2.74 -11.62 -8.29
C ILE A 146 2.78 -10.56 -9.38
N VAL A 147 3.76 -9.67 -9.30
CA VAL A 147 4.01 -8.64 -10.32
C VAL A 147 5.22 -9.06 -11.14
N ASN A 148 5.02 -9.16 -12.45
CA ASN A 148 6.10 -9.37 -13.41
C ASN A 148 6.65 -8.01 -13.85
N LEU A 149 7.96 -7.93 -14.04
CA LEU A 149 8.65 -6.75 -14.53
C LEU A 149 9.56 -7.12 -15.70
N GLU A 150 9.70 -6.20 -16.64
CA GLU A 150 10.66 -6.30 -17.75
C GLU A 150 11.66 -5.14 -17.71
N LYS A 151 12.91 -5.41 -18.11
CA LYS A 151 13.99 -4.43 -18.13
C LYS A 151 14.17 -3.87 -19.53
N ASN A 152 13.87 -2.59 -19.70
CA ASN A 152 14.15 -1.81 -20.92
C ASN A 152 14.83 -0.50 -20.53
N GLY A 153 16.12 -0.57 -20.20
CA GLY A 153 16.86 0.52 -19.53
C GLY A 153 16.55 0.59 -18.03
N THR A 154 15.27 0.67 -17.66
CA THR A 154 14.76 0.58 -16.29
C THR A 154 13.83 -0.62 -16.13
N TRP A 155 13.56 -1.02 -14.89
CA TRP A 155 12.53 -2.01 -14.58
C TRP A 155 11.16 -1.40 -14.76
N ILE A 156 10.28 -2.08 -15.48
CA ILE A 156 8.92 -1.64 -15.79
C ILE A 156 7.96 -2.74 -15.32
N PRO A 157 7.12 -2.47 -14.29
CA PRO A 157 6.10 -3.41 -13.87
C PRO A 157 5.04 -3.62 -14.95
N ASN A 158 4.52 -4.84 -15.07
CA ASN A 158 3.42 -5.15 -15.96
C ASN A 158 2.15 -4.43 -15.47
N PRO A 159 1.56 -3.51 -16.27
CA PRO A 159 0.40 -2.73 -15.84
C PRO A 159 -0.83 -3.58 -15.51
N SER A 160 -0.99 -4.74 -16.16
CA SER A 160 -2.09 -5.66 -15.86
C SER A 160 -1.97 -6.19 -14.43
N ASP A 161 -0.78 -6.65 -14.03
CA ASP A 161 -0.54 -7.18 -12.68
C ASP A 161 -0.77 -6.09 -11.61
N ILE A 162 -0.40 -4.85 -11.93
CA ILE A 162 -0.65 -3.67 -11.07
C ILE A 162 -2.15 -3.39 -10.94
N ASN A 163 -2.91 -3.40 -12.03
CA ASN A 163 -4.35 -3.13 -12.01
C ASN A 163 -5.13 -4.17 -11.19
N HIS A 164 -4.61 -5.39 -11.08
CA HIS A 164 -5.23 -6.49 -10.33
C HIS A 164 -4.69 -6.67 -8.90
N LEU A 165 -3.94 -5.69 -8.37
CA LEU A 165 -3.35 -5.75 -7.02
C LEU A 165 -4.37 -5.97 -5.89
N TYR A 166 -5.61 -5.55 -6.10
CA TYR A 166 -6.68 -5.60 -5.10
C TYR A 166 -7.74 -6.67 -5.40
N ASP A 167 -7.52 -7.53 -6.39
CA ASP A 167 -8.54 -8.48 -6.84
C ASP A 167 -8.60 -9.74 -5.96
N LYS A 168 -7.46 -10.17 -5.42
CA LYS A 168 -7.35 -11.41 -4.65
C LYS A 168 -7.18 -11.14 -3.16
N LYS A 169 -8.29 -11.21 -2.42
CA LYS A 169 -8.34 -11.21 -0.95
C LYS A 169 -7.89 -12.58 -0.42
N ILE A 170 -7.07 -12.60 0.64
CA ILE A 170 -6.69 -13.83 1.38
C ILE A 170 -7.34 -13.83 2.76
#